data_AF-A0A7C6NC53-F1
#
_entry.id   AF-A0A7C6NC53-F1
#
_cell.length_a   1.000
_cell.length_b   1.000
_cell.length_c   1.000
_cell.angle_alpha   90.00
_cell.angle_beta   90.00
_cell.angle_gamma   90.00
#
_symmetry.space_group_name_H-M   'P 1'
#
loop_
_entity.id
_entity.type
_entity.pdbx_description
1 polymer ?
#
loop_
_entity_poly.entity_id
_entity_poly.type
_entity_poly.pdbx_seq_one_letter_code
_entity_poly.pdbx_strand_id
1 'polypeptide(L)'
;TFERLVREFKEGETWKDRRNKVKALRETLRIGSGEAVEYFLKAYNLTRLPDIPEMPEMSRRGWQAGRCGYFDAIEAMDFYIPLEERVAP
;
A
#
# COMPACT_ATOMS: atom_id res chain seq x y z
N THR A 1 -7.60 -8.78 3.36
CA THR A 1 -6.40 -7.92 3.44
C THR A 1 -6.08 -7.24 2.12
N PHE A 2 -5.86 -7.99 1.03
CA PHE A 2 -5.52 -7.44 -0.29
C PHE A 2 -6.48 -6.36 -0.80
N GLU A 3 -7.78 -6.65 -0.95
CA GLU A 3 -8.75 -5.68 -1.49
C GLU A 3 -8.85 -4.39 -0.66
N ARG A 4 -8.64 -4.51 0.66
CA ARG A 4 -8.60 -3.36 1.56
C ARG A 4 -7.40 -2.47 1.25
N LEU A 5 -6.23 -3.06 1.01
CA LEU A 5 -5.03 -2.31 0.64
C LEU A 5 -5.20 -1.63 -0.72
N VAL A 6 -5.79 -2.32 -1.69
CA VAL A 6 -6.11 -1.74 -3.00
C VAL A 6 -7.04 -0.54 -2.85
N ARG A 7 -8.14 -0.69 -2.08
CA ARG A 7 -9.05 0.43 -1.77
C ARG A 7 -8.34 1.57 -1.06
N GLU A 8 -7.53 1.29 -0.04
CA GLU A 8 -6.81 2.33 0.71
C GLU A 8 -5.87 3.13 -0.20
N PHE A 9 -5.15 2.48 -1.13
CA PHE A 9 -4.30 3.19 -2.08
C PHE A 9 -5.06 3.95 -3.17
N LYS A 10 -6.30 3.56 -3.50
CA LYS A 10 -7.13 4.25 -4.51
C LYS A 10 -7.97 5.38 -3.93
N GLU A 11 -8.58 5.15 -2.76
CA GLU A 11 -9.68 5.95 -2.22
C GLU A 11 -9.35 6.55 -0.84
N GLY A 12 -8.35 6.02 -0.14
CA GLY A 12 -7.97 6.49 1.20
C GLY A 12 -7.49 7.94 1.16
N GLU A 13 -7.88 8.76 2.13
CA GLU A 13 -7.61 10.21 2.16
C GLU A 13 -6.13 10.56 1.97
N THR A 14 -5.25 9.69 2.47
CA THR A 14 -3.80 9.86 2.39
C THR A 14 -3.24 9.63 0.99
N TRP A 15 -3.89 8.78 0.18
CA TRP A 15 -3.37 8.21 -1.07
C TRP A 15 -4.21 8.52 -2.31
N LYS A 16 -5.49 8.90 -2.13
CA LYS A 16 -6.37 9.34 -3.21
C LYS A 16 -5.69 10.44 -4.02
N ASP A 17 -5.82 10.35 -5.34
CA ASP A 17 -5.20 11.26 -6.31
C ASP A 17 -3.65 11.32 -6.29
N ARG A 18 -2.97 10.47 -5.49
CA ARG A 18 -1.50 10.44 -5.39
C ARG A 18 -0.87 9.25 -6.10
N ARG A 19 -1.41 8.86 -7.26
CA ARG A 19 -0.96 7.69 -8.03
C ARG A 19 0.55 7.66 -8.29
N ASN A 20 1.14 8.80 -8.69
CA ASN A 20 2.59 8.91 -8.91
C ASN A 20 3.39 8.59 -7.64
N LYS A 21 2.89 8.99 -6.47
CA LYS A 21 3.52 8.70 -5.18
C LYS A 21 3.38 7.24 -4.79
N VAL A 22 2.25 6.59 -5.08
CA VAL A 22 2.12 5.14 -4.85
C VAL A 22 3.05 4.34 -5.76
N LYS A 23 3.27 4.80 -7.00
CA LYS A 23 4.30 4.20 -7.88
C LYS A 23 5.72 4.45 -7.36
N ALA A 24 6.02 5.64 -6.84
CA ALA A 24 7.30 5.89 -6.18
C ALA A 24 7.51 4.99 -4.96
N LEU A 25 6.46 4.77 -4.14
CA LEU A 25 6.50 3.82 -3.03
C LEU A 25 6.85 2.41 -3.50
N ARG A 26 6.31 1.95 -4.63
CA ARG A 26 6.66 0.64 -5.21
C ARG A 26 8.15 0.52 -5.48
N GLU A 27 8.73 1.54 -6.10
CA GLU A 27 10.16 1.54 -6.41
C GLU A 27 11.01 1.58 -5.13
N THR A 28 10.58 2.33 -4.10
CA THR A 28 11.21 2.29 -2.77
C THR A 28 11.13 0.90 -2.13
N LEU A 29 9.97 0.24 -2.20
CA LEU A 29 9.79 -1.10 -1.67
C LEU A 29 10.72 -2.12 -2.37
N ARG A 30 10.98 -1.97 -3.69
CA ARG A 30 11.89 -2.85 -4.45
C ARG A 30 13.35 -2.79 -4.03
N ILE A 31 13.78 -1.72 -3.36
CA ILE A 31 15.11 -1.64 -2.73
C ILE A 31 15.27 -2.73 -1.65
N GLY A 32 14.15 -3.19 -1.06
CA GLY A 32 14.17 -4.24 -0.03
C GLY A 32 14.64 -3.77 1.35
N SER A 33 14.81 -2.45 1.54
CA SER A 33 15.23 -1.86 2.82
C SER A 33 14.06 -1.19 3.52
N GLY A 34 13.77 -1.63 4.75
CA GLY A 34 12.76 -0.99 5.59
C GLY A 34 13.09 0.44 5.98
N GLU A 35 14.38 0.78 6.06
CA GLU A 35 14.85 2.15 6.33
C GLU A 35 14.55 3.09 5.16
N ALA A 36 14.66 2.59 3.91
CA ALA A 36 14.29 3.36 2.73
C ALA A 36 12.78 3.71 2.74
N VAL A 37 11.94 2.79 3.22
CA VAL A 37 10.49 3.02 3.38
C VAL A 37 10.21 4.04 4.48
N GLU A 38 10.87 3.93 5.64
CA GLU A 38 10.73 4.93 6.71
C GLU A 38 11.14 6.33 6.26
N TYR A 39 12.25 6.43 5.51
CA TYR A 39 12.69 7.70 4.93
C TYR A 39 11.69 8.25 3.93
N PHE A 40 11.15 7.41 3.04
CA PHE A 40 10.09 7.78 2.10
C PHE A 40 8.86 8.34 2.83
N LEU A 41 8.40 7.68 3.90
CA LEU A 41 7.27 8.13 4.70
C LEU A 41 7.53 9.53 5.27
N LYS A 42 8.70 9.74 5.89
CA LYS A 42 9.11 11.05 6.43
C LYS A 42 9.20 12.13 5.35
N ALA A 43 9.86 11.84 4.23
CA ALA A 43 10.06 12.79 3.13
C ALA A 43 8.73 13.29 2.53
N TYR A 44 7.68 12.50 2.67
CA TYR A 44 6.36 12.81 2.14
C TYR A 44 5.31 13.15 3.19
N ASN A 45 5.72 13.40 4.43
CA ASN A 45 4.86 13.68 5.59
C ASN A 45 3.74 12.64 5.74
N LEU A 46 4.08 11.38 5.51
CA LEU A 46 3.21 10.24 5.73
C LEU A 46 3.57 9.58 7.06
N THR A 47 2.57 9.26 7.87
CA THR A 47 2.81 8.65 9.19
C THR A 47 3.07 7.14 9.08
N ARG A 48 2.38 6.47 8.16
CA ARG A 48 2.39 5.01 7.99
C ARG A 48 1.86 4.60 6.63
N LEU A 49 2.25 3.41 6.18
CA LEU A 49 1.58 2.66 5.14
C LEU A 49 0.26 2.08 5.67
N PRO A 50 -0.67 1.66 4.79
CA PRO A 50 -1.88 0.96 5.19
C PRO A 50 -1.58 -0.25 6.08
N ASP A 51 -2.35 -0.49 7.14
CA ASP A 51 -2.04 -1.60 8.04
C ASP A 51 -2.18 -2.97 7.36
N ILE A 52 -1.42 -3.94 7.85
CA ILE A 52 -1.66 -5.37 7.62
C ILE A 52 -1.84 -6.03 8.99
N PRO A 53 -3.00 -6.70 9.24
CA PRO A 53 -3.24 -7.37 10.52
C PRO A 53 -2.09 -8.32 10.87
N GLU A 54 -1.74 -8.40 12.16
CA GLU A 54 -0.70 -9.29 12.70
C GLU A 54 0.73 -8.96 12.20
N MET A 55 0.91 -7.91 11.40
CA MET A 55 2.20 -7.48 10.86
C MET A 55 2.47 -6.00 11.18
N PRO A 56 2.73 -5.66 12.45
CA PRO A 56 2.82 -4.26 12.90
C PRO A 56 3.98 -3.48 12.25
N GLU A 57 5.10 -4.15 11.97
CA GLU A 57 6.28 -3.53 11.34
C GLU A 57 6.02 -3.15 9.88
N MET A 58 5.08 -3.84 9.23
CA MET A 58 4.73 -3.63 7.83
C MET A 58 4.28 -2.19 7.55
N SER A 59 3.54 -1.58 8.50
CA SER A 59 3.02 -0.22 8.36
C SER A 59 4.12 0.84 8.37
N ARG A 60 5.27 0.56 9.00
CA ARG A 60 6.40 1.49 9.11
C ARG A 60 7.50 1.21 8.10
N ARG A 61 7.78 -0.08 7.87
CA ARG A 61 8.97 -0.55 7.15
C ARG A 61 8.65 -1.14 5.79
N GLY A 62 7.39 -1.37 5.44
CA GLY A 62 7.05 -2.01 4.17
C GLY A 62 7.28 -3.53 4.14
N TRP A 63 8.10 -4.02 5.06
CA TRP A 63 8.66 -5.37 5.10
C TRP A 63 8.62 -5.95 6.51
N GLN A 64 8.30 -7.23 6.62
CA GLN A 64 8.39 -8.00 7.86
C GLN A 64 8.74 -9.46 7.54
N ALA A 65 9.67 -10.05 8.29
CA ALA A 65 10.11 -11.44 8.12
C ALA A 65 10.50 -11.81 6.66
N GLY A 66 11.19 -10.90 5.96
CA GLY A 66 11.64 -11.11 4.58
C GLY A 66 10.54 -11.01 3.51
N ARG A 67 9.35 -10.52 3.86
CA ARG A 67 8.22 -10.37 2.94
C ARG A 67 7.76 -8.91 2.84
N CYS A 68 7.43 -8.47 1.63
CA CYS A 68 6.77 -7.20 1.36
C CYS A 68 5.25 -7.40 1.35
N GLY A 69 4.51 -6.51 2.02
CA GLY A 69 3.05 -6.62 2.14
C GLY A 69 2.22 -5.93 1.04
N TYR A 70 2.85 -5.13 0.17
CA TYR A 70 2.13 -4.14 -0.63
C TYR A 70 2.26 -4.29 -2.15
N PHE A 71 3.19 -5.11 -2.67
CA PHE A 71 3.44 -5.20 -4.11
C PHE A 71 2.18 -5.54 -4.91
N ASP A 72 1.53 -6.65 -4.55
CA ASP A 72 0.33 -7.11 -5.25
C ASP A 72 -0.76 -6.03 -5.27
N ALA A 73 -1.01 -5.38 -4.12
CA ALA A 73 -2.06 -4.36 -4.01
C ALA A 73 -1.72 -3.09 -4.84
N ILE A 74 -0.46 -2.67 -4.84
CA ILE A 74 0.00 -1.51 -5.62
C ILE A 74 -0.03 -1.80 -7.13
N GLU A 75 0.26 -3.03 -7.54
CA GLU A 75 0.18 -3.42 -8.95
C GLU A 75 -1.27 -3.56 -9.41
N ALA A 76 -2.12 -4.12 -8.55
CA ALA A 76 -3.53 -4.30 -8.83
C ALA A 76 -4.34 -3.00 -8.84
N MET A 77 -3.86 -1.90 -8.24
CA MET A 77 -4.64 -0.64 -8.17
C MET A 77 -5.15 -0.16 -9.54
N ASP A 78 -4.38 -0.43 -10.60
CA ASP A 78 -4.65 0.03 -11.96
C ASP A 78 -5.63 -0.86 -12.72
N PHE A 79 -5.80 -2.11 -12.27
CA PHE A 79 -6.56 -3.14 -12.98
C PHE A 79 -7.74 -3.68 -12.16
N TYR A 80 -7.77 -3.37 -10.86
CA TYR A 80 -8.78 -3.86 -9.96
C TYR A 80 -10.12 -3.19 -10.23
N ILE A 81 -11.02 -3.97 -10.81
CA ILE A 81 -12.45 -3.70 -10.93
C ILE A 81 -13.11 -4.51 -9.81
N PRO A 82 -13.69 -3.87 -8.78
CA PRO A 82 -14.45 -4.59 -7.76
C PRO A 82 -15.56 -5.40 -8.43
N LEU A 83 -15.73 -6.67 -8.04
CA LEU A 83 -16.91 -7.42 -8.45
C LEU A 83 -18.13 -6.73 -7.84
N GLU A 84 -19.04 -6.26 -8.69
CA GLU A 84 -20.34 -5.78 -8.24
C GLU A 84 -21.08 -6.97 -7.63
N GLU A 85 -21.33 -6.92 -6.32
CA GLU A 85 -22.32 -7.80 -5.71
C GLU A 85 -23.65 -7.43 -6.34
N ARG A 86 -24.10 -8.29 -7.26
CA ARG A 86 -25.45 -8.23 -7.79
C ARG A 86 -26.39 -8.43 -6.59
N VAL A 87 -26.90 -7.34 -6.04
CA VAL A 87 -27.96 -7.39 -5.03
C VAL A 87 -29.16 -8.03 -5.72
N ALA A 88 -29.44 -9.29 -5.38
CA ALA A 88 -30.63 -9.96 -5.85
C ALA A 88 -31.85 -9.20 -5.28
N PRO A 89 -32.86 -8.89 -6.13
CA PRO A 89 -34.05 -8.15 -5.73
C PRO A 89 -34.89 -8.91 -4.69
#